data_AF-A0A951X2N1-F1
#
_entry.id   AF-A0A951X2N1-F1
#
_cell.length_a   1.000
_cell.length_b   1.000
_cell.length_c   1.000
_cell.angle_alpha   90.00
_cell.angle_beta   90.00
_cell.angle_gamma   90.00
#
_symmetry.space_group_name_H-M   'P 1'
#
loop_
_entity.id
_entity.type
_entity.pdbx_description
1 polymer ?
#
loop_
_entity_poly.entity_id
_entity_poly.type
_entity_poly.pdbx_seq_one_letter_code
_entity_poly.pdbx_strand_id
1 'polypeptide(L)'
;MNATKSILSWILRGILLYALFIVFFMLGTIAVAGVMPATAASQPGLVPATNGLLIIALADLLVIAALILTSQWHGWKLAVSLALSYYGAVTFVMQIETWYFLSSITVGPQLLPRLFLMGMPTAFLFVPLAVWVLGKGRAPADTGPNPALVMPVQQWIWKLAIIAVAYLVLYWGAGYFIAWQNPELRAFYGQPGAALPFFTHTANTLRHDPILFPFQILRALLWTLCALPILRGSRVNPWWTALLVGLLFSVPQNIGHIIANPLLPIASVRLSHLIETASSTFIFGTIVVWLLHREHHSFGDLIGRLPDARQ
;
A
#
# COMPACT_ATOMS: atom_id res chain seq x y z
N MET A 1 -36.64 13.18 7.12
CA MET A 1 -35.92 13.30 5.84
C MET A 1 -35.95 11.93 5.17
N ASN A 2 -36.66 11.76 4.04
CA ASN A 2 -36.97 10.44 3.48
C ASN A 2 -35.68 9.67 3.10
N ALA A 3 -35.59 8.40 3.53
CA ALA A 3 -34.43 7.53 3.29
C ALA A 3 -33.97 7.51 1.82
N THR A 4 -34.91 7.59 0.88
CA THR A 4 -34.65 7.68 -0.58
C THR A 4 -33.82 8.91 -0.98
N LYS A 5 -34.09 10.08 -0.37
CA LYS A 5 -33.31 11.31 -0.63
C LYS A 5 -31.88 11.19 -0.08
N SER A 6 -31.69 10.43 1.00
CA SER A 6 -30.37 10.16 1.59
C SER A 6 -29.54 9.21 0.71
N ILE A 7 -30.12 8.11 0.25
CA ILE A 7 -29.44 7.12 -0.60
C ILE A 7 -29.00 7.75 -1.92
N LEU A 8 -29.89 8.50 -2.58
CA LEU A 8 -29.57 9.18 -3.84
C LEU A 8 -28.38 10.15 -3.67
N SER A 9 -28.32 10.88 -2.56
CA SER A 9 -27.19 11.79 -2.28
C SER A 9 -25.87 11.04 -2.15
N TRP A 10 -25.84 9.88 -1.49
CA TRP A 10 -24.64 9.05 -1.37
C TRP A 10 -24.19 8.46 -2.71
N ILE A 11 -25.14 8.00 -3.54
CA ILE A 11 -24.84 7.51 -4.88
C ILE A 11 -24.20 8.62 -5.73
N LEU A 12 -24.79 9.82 -5.74
CA LEU A 12 -24.27 10.96 -6.49
C LEU A 12 -22.88 11.38 -6.02
N ARG A 13 -22.61 11.37 -4.71
CA ARG A 13 -21.27 11.62 -4.14
C ARG A 13 -20.28 10.55 -4.59
N GLY A 14 -20.68 9.28 -4.59
CA GLY A 14 -19.85 8.16 -5.06
C GLY A 14 -19.47 8.31 -6.54
N ILE A 15 -20.45 8.59 -7.41
CA ILE A 15 -20.22 8.83 -8.84
C ILE A 15 -19.29 10.03 -9.06
N LEU A 16 -19.53 11.13 -8.35
CA LEU A 16 -18.67 12.31 -8.42
C LEU A 16 -17.23 11.99 -8.03
N LEU A 17 -17.02 11.30 -6.90
CA LEU A 17 -15.69 10.93 -6.44
C LEU A 17 -14.99 9.95 -7.38
N TYR A 18 -15.73 9.01 -7.97
CA TYR A 18 -15.20 8.10 -8.96
C TYR A 18 -14.70 8.84 -10.20
N ALA A 19 -15.50 9.74 -10.75
CA ALA A 19 -15.09 10.58 -11.89
C ALA A 19 -13.89 11.46 -11.55
N LEU A 20 -13.89 12.09 -10.37
CA LEU A 20 -12.78 12.93 -9.91
C LEU A 20 -11.50 12.12 -9.71
N PHE A 21 -11.58 10.91 -9.15
CA PHE A 21 -10.42 10.04 -9.00
C PHE A 21 -9.77 9.79 -10.36
N ILE A 22 -10.56 9.44 -11.39
CA ILE A 22 -10.06 9.22 -12.75
C ILE A 22 -9.35 10.48 -13.27
N VAL A 23 -9.94 11.67 -13.07
CA VAL A 23 -9.32 12.94 -13.49
C VAL A 23 -7.97 13.16 -12.78
N PHE A 24 -7.91 13.04 -11.46
CA PHE A 24 -6.66 13.26 -10.71
C PHE A 24 -5.61 12.18 -11.00
N PHE A 25 -6.02 10.94 -11.18
CA PHE A 25 -5.13 9.87 -11.61
C PHE A 25 -4.54 10.18 -12.99
N MET A 26 -5.35 10.58 -13.97
CA MET A 26 -4.88 10.99 -15.29
C MET A 26 -3.95 12.21 -15.22
N LEU A 27 -4.28 13.22 -14.41
CA LEU A 27 -3.39 14.36 -14.18
C LEU A 27 -2.01 13.92 -13.67
N GLY A 28 -1.97 12.91 -12.80
CA GLY A 28 -0.72 12.28 -12.38
C GLY A 28 0.05 11.64 -13.53
N THR A 29 -0.64 10.88 -14.39
CA THR A 29 -0.01 10.18 -15.52
C THR A 29 0.60 11.12 -16.57
N ILE A 30 0.12 12.37 -16.69
CA ILE A 30 0.71 13.38 -17.57
C ILE A 30 2.18 13.64 -17.22
N ALA A 31 2.56 13.51 -15.93
CA ALA A 31 3.94 13.71 -15.49
C ALA A 31 4.94 12.75 -16.19
N VAL A 32 4.47 11.55 -16.57
CA VAL A 32 5.32 10.49 -17.15
C VAL A 32 5.13 10.28 -18.64
N ALA A 33 4.00 10.72 -19.23
CA ALA A 33 3.60 10.41 -20.60
C ALA A 33 4.67 10.65 -21.68
N GLY A 34 5.49 11.70 -21.55
CA GLY A 34 6.52 12.06 -22.54
C GLY A 34 7.91 11.44 -22.34
N VAL A 35 8.10 10.61 -21.30
CA VAL A 35 9.40 10.02 -20.95
C VAL A 35 9.34 8.51 -20.69
N MET A 36 8.19 7.89 -20.95
CA MET A 36 8.08 6.44 -20.89
C MET A 36 8.98 5.79 -21.95
N PRO A 37 9.60 4.64 -21.66
CA PRO A 37 10.43 3.95 -22.63
C PRO A 37 9.64 3.60 -23.89
N ALA A 38 10.11 4.05 -25.06
CA ALA A 38 9.50 3.77 -26.35
C ALA A 38 9.76 2.32 -26.85
N THR A 39 10.65 1.59 -26.19
CA THR A 39 11.39 0.46 -26.77
C THR A 39 10.84 -0.93 -26.44
N ALA A 40 9.76 -1.07 -25.67
CA ALA A 40 9.11 -2.36 -25.48
C ALA A 40 7.61 -2.23 -25.72
N ALA A 41 7.11 -2.87 -26.79
CA ALA A 41 5.69 -3.17 -26.89
C ALA A 41 5.31 -4.00 -25.66
N SER A 42 4.67 -3.36 -24.67
CA SER A 42 4.18 -4.06 -23.48
C SER A 42 3.16 -5.09 -23.95
N GLN A 43 3.32 -6.33 -23.49
CA GLN A 43 2.31 -7.35 -23.70
C GLN A 43 0.97 -6.87 -23.11
N PRO A 44 -0.17 -7.28 -23.68
CA PRO A 44 -1.49 -6.93 -23.18
C PRO A 44 -1.66 -7.22 -21.69
N GLY A 45 -2.46 -6.39 -21.01
CA GLY A 45 -2.89 -6.65 -19.64
C GLY A 45 -3.90 -7.80 -19.55
N LEU A 46 -4.26 -8.18 -18.33
CA LEU A 46 -5.38 -9.09 -18.06
C LEU A 46 -6.71 -8.51 -18.54
N VAL A 47 -6.81 -7.18 -18.57
CA VAL A 47 -7.96 -6.44 -19.07
C VAL A 47 -7.50 -5.32 -20.01
N PRO A 48 -8.38 -4.85 -20.93
CA PRO A 48 -8.11 -3.66 -21.74
C PRO A 48 -7.84 -2.44 -20.85
N ALA A 49 -6.97 -1.53 -21.32
CA ALA A 49 -6.54 -0.36 -20.54
C ALA A 49 -7.70 0.48 -20.00
N THR A 50 -8.74 0.71 -20.82
CA THR A 50 -9.94 1.44 -20.41
C THR A 50 -10.66 0.74 -19.25
N ASN A 51 -10.90 -0.56 -19.35
CA ASN A 51 -11.56 -1.33 -18.29
C ASN A 51 -10.70 -1.40 -17.03
N GLY A 52 -9.38 -1.55 -17.20
CA GLY A 52 -8.44 -1.53 -16.09
C GLY A 52 -8.43 -0.20 -15.35
N LEU A 53 -8.43 0.94 -16.06
CA LEU A 53 -8.54 2.26 -15.43
C LEU A 53 -9.81 2.40 -14.57
N LEU A 54 -10.94 1.89 -15.06
CA LEU A 54 -12.20 1.89 -14.32
C LEU A 54 -12.11 1.01 -13.05
N ILE A 55 -11.52 -0.18 -13.15
CA ILE A 55 -11.32 -1.10 -12.03
C ILE A 55 -10.39 -0.48 -10.98
N ILE A 56 -9.25 0.09 -11.41
CA ILE A 56 -8.27 0.77 -10.55
C ILE A 56 -8.97 1.92 -9.82
N ALA A 57 -9.67 2.79 -10.55
CA ALA A 57 -10.37 3.93 -9.95
C ALA A 57 -11.41 3.50 -8.91
N LEU A 58 -12.12 2.39 -9.16
CA LEU A 58 -13.14 1.91 -8.24
C LEU A 58 -12.50 1.32 -6.99
N ALA A 59 -11.48 0.47 -7.17
CA ALA A 59 -10.79 -0.17 -6.06
C ALA A 59 -10.14 0.85 -5.12
N ASP A 60 -9.40 1.82 -5.67
CA ASP A 60 -8.79 2.91 -4.91
C ASP A 60 -9.82 3.79 -4.21
N LEU A 61 -10.89 4.17 -4.91
CA LEU A 61 -11.98 4.95 -4.31
C LEU A 61 -12.58 4.22 -3.11
N LEU A 62 -12.84 2.92 -3.22
CA LEU A 62 -13.43 2.14 -2.12
C LEU A 62 -12.51 2.10 -0.91
N VAL A 63 -11.20 1.91 -1.11
CA VAL A 63 -10.20 1.94 -0.03
C VAL A 63 -10.14 3.31 0.62
N ILE A 64 -10.00 4.39 -0.17
CA ILE A 64 -9.93 5.76 0.35
C ILE A 64 -11.23 6.13 1.09
N ALA A 65 -12.39 5.85 0.50
CA ALA A 65 -13.68 6.15 1.11
C ALA A 65 -13.89 5.38 2.41
N ALA A 66 -13.50 4.10 2.46
CA ALA A 66 -13.59 3.30 3.68
C ALA A 66 -12.70 3.88 4.80
N LEU A 67 -11.46 4.27 4.49
CA LEU A 67 -10.55 4.94 5.45
C LEU A 67 -11.12 6.27 5.95
N ILE A 68 -11.72 7.08 5.08
CA ILE A 68 -12.34 8.36 5.45
C ILE A 68 -13.56 8.15 6.36
N LEU A 69 -14.46 7.26 5.98
CA LEU A 69 -15.73 7.06 6.68
C LEU A 69 -15.54 6.43 8.06
N THR A 70 -14.55 5.54 8.20
CA THR A 70 -14.20 4.87 9.46
C THR A 70 -13.26 5.68 10.36
N SER A 71 -12.76 6.83 9.90
CA SER A 71 -11.88 7.67 10.72
C SER A 71 -12.66 8.49 11.77
N GLN A 72 -12.05 8.69 12.94
CA GLN A 72 -12.51 9.58 14.00
C GLN A 72 -12.08 11.02 13.79
N TRP A 73 -11.04 11.22 13.00
CA TRP A 73 -10.57 12.55 12.65
C TRP A 73 -11.48 13.17 11.60
N HIS A 74 -11.48 14.50 11.56
CA HIS A 74 -12.26 15.30 10.62
C HIS A 74 -11.42 16.45 10.09
N GLY A 75 -11.93 17.13 9.07
CA GLY A 75 -11.34 18.32 8.49
C GLY A 75 -9.90 18.10 8.03
N TRP A 76 -9.06 19.13 8.19
CA TRP A 76 -7.66 19.12 7.73
C TRP A 76 -6.79 18.05 8.40
N LYS A 77 -7.07 17.70 9.67
CA LYS A 77 -6.34 16.63 10.35
C LYS A 77 -6.50 15.30 9.62
N LEU A 78 -7.73 14.94 9.26
CA LEU A 78 -7.99 13.74 8.45
C LEU A 78 -7.40 13.86 7.05
N ALA A 79 -7.66 14.99 6.37
CA ALA A 79 -7.22 15.20 4.99
C ALA A 79 -5.70 15.09 4.83
N VAL A 80 -4.92 15.81 5.63
CA VAL A 80 -3.44 15.79 5.54
C VAL A 80 -2.88 14.44 5.96
N SER A 81 -3.39 13.88 7.07
CA SER A 81 -2.89 12.60 7.57
C SER A 81 -3.11 11.46 6.58
N LEU A 82 -4.31 11.40 5.99
CA LEU A 82 -4.63 10.37 5.00
C LEU A 82 -3.91 10.61 3.67
N ALA A 83 -3.76 11.87 3.24
CA ALA A 83 -2.97 12.22 2.05
C ALA A 83 -1.52 11.73 2.18
N LEU A 84 -0.87 12.00 3.32
CA LEU A 84 0.48 11.55 3.59
C LEU A 84 0.58 10.02 3.70
N SER A 85 -0.39 9.38 4.37
CA SER A 85 -0.45 7.92 4.49
C SER A 85 -0.59 7.26 3.12
N TYR A 86 -1.49 7.78 2.29
CA TYR A 86 -1.75 7.27 0.94
C TYR A 86 -0.56 7.55 0.01
N TYR A 87 0.00 8.76 -0.02
CA TYR A 87 1.18 9.06 -0.83
C TYR A 87 2.37 8.19 -0.44
N GLY A 88 2.63 8.08 0.87
CA GLY A 88 3.71 7.29 1.42
C GLY A 88 3.61 5.83 1.01
N ALA A 89 2.46 5.21 1.24
CA ALA A 89 2.18 3.82 0.91
C ALA A 89 2.19 3.56 -0.61
N VAL A 90 1.39 4.31 -1.35
CA VAL A 90 1.04 3.98 -2.74
C VAL A 90 2.07 4.49 -3.74
N THR A 91 2.78 5.57 -3.41
CA THR A 91 3.76 6.19 -4.32
C THR A 91 5.16 6.10 -3.77
N PHE A 92 5.45 6.69 -2.62
CA PHE A 92 6.81 6.85 -2.14
C PHE A 92 7.51 5.51 -1.92
N VAL A 93 6.91 4.59 -1.16
CA VAL A 93 7.50 3.28 -0.86
C VAL A 93 7.61 2.40 -2.11
N MET A 94 6.74 2.60 -3.10
CA MET A 94 6.86 1.93 -4.39
C MET A 94 7.98 2.50 -5.25
N GLN A 95 8.12 3.82 -5.32
CA GLN A 95 9.13 4.42 -6.20
C GLN A 95 10.55 4.27 -5.66
N ILE A 96 10.75 4.11 -4.35
CA ILE A 96 12.07 3.70 -3.83
C ILE A 96 12.40 2.25 -4.22
N GLU A 97 11.41 1.36 -4.36
CA GLU A 97 11.62 0.01 -4.88
C GLU A 97 11.92 0.03 -6.38
N THR A 98 11.15 0.82 -7.15
CA THR A 98 11.44 1.09 -8.56
C THR A 98 12.87 1.61 -8.76
N TRP A 99 13.31 2.54 -7.91
CA TRP A 99 14.68 3.04 -7.93
C TRP A 99 15.70 1.92 -7.69
N TYR A 100 15.45 1.06 -6.70
CA TYR A 100 16.37 -0.02 -6.37
C TYR A 100 16.47 -1.08 -7.48
N PHE A 101 15.34 -1.54 -8.02
CA PHE A 101 15.32 -2.70 -8.93
C PHE A 101 15.25 -2.35 -10.42
N LEU A 102 14.62 -1.23 -10.78
CA LEU A 102 14.34 -0.93 -12.19
C LEU A 102 15.22 0.17 -12.77
N SER A 103 16.02 0.89 -11.96
CA SER A 103 16.87 1.95 -12.47
C SER A 103 17.97 1.49 -13.43
N SER A 104 18.40 0.22 -13.34
CA SER A 104 19.35 -0.39 -14.27
C SER A 104 18.69 -1.14 -15.43
N ILE A 105 17.35 -1.23 -15.45
CA ILE A 105 16.59 -2.07 -16.40
C ILE A 105 15.70 -1.20 -17.30
N THR A 106 14.66 -0.58 -16.74
CA THR A 106 13.63 0.12 -17.52
C THR A 106 13.40 1.57 -17.12
N VAL A 107 13.94 2.04 -15.97
CA VAL A 107 13.65 3.37 -15.42
C VAL A 107 14.86 4.28 -15.44
N GLY A 108 14.90 5.19 -16.41
CA GLY A 108 15.97 6.19 -16.53
C GLY A 108 15.92 7.32 -15.48
N PRO A 109 16.99 8.12 -15.36
CA PRO A 109 17.10 9.19 -14.37
C PRO A 109 16.11 10.35 -14.59
N GLN A 110 15.60 10.55 -15.81
CA GLN A 110 14.56 11.54 -16.07
C GLN A 110 13.16 11.04 -15.66
N LEU A 111 12.94 9.73 -15.74
CA LEU A 111 11.64 9.12 -15.47
C LEU A 111 11.41 8.94 -13.96
N LEU A 112 12.44 8.53 -13.22
CA LEU A 112 12.30 8.23 -11.79
C LEU A 112 11.70 9.38 -10.96
N PRO A 113 12.17 10.64 -11.04
CA PRO A 113 11.57 11.74 -10.28
C PRO A 113 10.10 11.99 -10.66
N ARG A 114 9.74 11.77 -11.93
CA ARG A 114 8.36 11.96 -12.41
C ARG A 114 7.41 10.88 -11.88
N LEU A 115 7.91 9.67 -11.62
CA LEU A 115 7.12 8.64 -10.95
C LEU A 115 6.77 9.04 -9.51
N PHE A 116 7.64 9.75 -8.79
CA PHE A 116 7.31 10.33 -7.47
C PHE A 116 6.25 11.44 -7.56
N LEU A 117 6.23 12.21 -8.66
CA LEU A 117 5.22 13.26 -8.88
C LEU A 117 3.86 12.68 -9.30
N MET A 118 3.85 11.53 -9.97
CA MET A 118 2.65 10.90 -10.54
C MET A 118 1.55 10.66 -9.49
N GLY A 119 1.91 10.32 -8.26
CA GLY A 119 0.93 10.09 -7.18
C GLY A 119 0.42 11.35 -6.48
N MET A 120 1.05 12.51 -6.70
CA MET A 120 0.73 13.72 -5.95
C MET A 120 -0.70 14.24 -6.18
N PRO A 121 -1.24 14.29 -7.43
CA PRO A 121 -2.60 14.79 -7.63
C PRO A 121 -3.65 13.95 -6.90
N THR A 122 -3.53 12.63 -6.93
CA THR A 122 -4.44 11.74 -6.19
C THR A 122 -4.29 11.94 -4.68
N ALA A 123 -3.06 11.93 -4.16
CA ALA A 123 -2.85 12.00 -2.72
C ALA A 123 -3.18 13.38 -2.13
N PHE A 124 -2.79 14.48 -2.77
CA PHE A 124 -2.86 15.82 -2.17
C PHE A 124 -3.99 16.69 -2.70
N LEU A 125 -4.68 16.30 -3.79
CA LEU A 125 -5.86 17.01 -4.29
C LEU A 125 -7.12 16.15 -4.11
N PHE A 126 -7.11 14.92 -4.61
CA PHE A 126 -8.28 14.04 -4.55
C PHE A 126 -8.63 13.62 -3.12
N VAL A 127 -7.67 13.07 -2.35
CA VAL A 127 -7.96 12.59 -0.99
C VAL A 127 -8.53 13.70 -0.09
N PRO A 128 -7.95 14.92 -0.03
CA PRO A 128 -8.56 16.01 0.71
C PRO A 128 -9.98 16.29 0.20
N LEU A 129 -10.19 16.47 -1.11
CA LEU A 129 -11.53 16.71 -1.69
C LEU A 129 -12.54 15.63 -1.29
N ALA A 130 -12.14 14.36 -1.28
CA ALA A 130 -12.97 13.24 -0.85
C ALA A 130 -13.40 13.37 0.62
N VAL A 131 -12.55 13.87 1.52
CA VAL A 131 -12.91 14.14 2.92
C VAL A 131 -14.09 15.12 3.02
N TRP A 132 -14.08 16.20 2.23
CA TRP A 132 -15.18 17.16 2.23
C TRP A 132 -16.45 16.62 1.58
N VAL A 133 -16.34 15.95 0.42
CA VAL A 133 -17.49 15.40 -0.31
C VAL A 133 -18.20 14.31 0.50
N LEU A 134 -17.45 13.47 1.24
CA LEU A 134 -18.00 12.44 2.12
C LEU A 134 -18.53 13.01 3.45
N GLY A 135 -18.50 14.33 3.65
CA GLY A 135 -19.08 15.01 4.81
C GLY A 135 -18.22 14.99 6.07
N LYS A 136 -16.97 14.51 5.99
CA LYS A 136 -16.00 14.51 7.10
C LYS A 136 -15.22 15.82 7.21
N GLY A 137 -15.49 16.79 6.33
CA GLY A 137 -14.82 18.09 6.29
C GLY A 137 -15.23 19.07 7.40
N ARG A 138 -16.38 18.86 8.07
CA ARG A 138 -16.86 19.68 9.19
C ARG A 138 -16.82 18.84 10.47
N ALA A 139 -16.17 19.34 11.51
CA ALA A 139 -15.92 18.59 12.74
C ALA A 139 -17.19 18.50 13.61
N PRO A 140 -17.58 17.28 14.04
CA PRO A 140 -18.03 17.08 15.40
C PRO A 140 -16.81 16.82 16.29
N ALA A 141 -16.80 17.45 17.48
CA ALA A 141 -15.81 17.17 18.51
C ALA A 141 -15.98 15.72 18.97
N ASP A 142 -14.99 14.89 18.67
CA ASP A 142 -14.94 13.51 19.16
C ASP A 142 -13.52 13.28 19.68
N THR A 143 -13.40 13.39 21.01
CA THR A 143 -12.16 13.37 21.79
C THR A 143 -12.09 12.13 22.68
N GLY A 144 -12.77 11.05 22.29
CA GLY A 144 -12.69 9.77 22.99
C GLY A 144 -11.23 9.29 23.10
N PRO A 145 -10.82 8.71 24.23
CA PRO A 145 -9.48 8.15 24.36
C PRO A 145 -9.31 6.99 23.38
N ASN A 146 -8.37 7.11 22.44
CA ASN A 146 -7.91 5.99 21.62
C ASN A 146 -6.67 5.37 22.30
N PRO A 147 -6.67 4.08 22.68
CA PRO A 147 -5.48 3.42 23.25
C PRO A 147 -4.43 3.08 22.18
N ALA A 148 -4.74 3.17 20.88
CA ALA A 148 -3.81 2.84 19.82
C ALA A 148 -2.55 3.69 19.87
N LEU A 149 -1.39 3.05 19.67
CA LEU A 149 -0.06 3.67 19.71
C LEU A 149 0.40 4.18 21.10
N VAL A 150 -0.41 3.99 22.15
CA VAL A 150 -0.04 4.35 23.53
C VAL A 150 0.60 3.14 24.19
N MET A 151 1.92 3.15 24.32
CA MET A 151 2.70 2.08 24.96
C MET A 151 4.11 2.57 25.35
N PRO A 152 4.81 1.90 26.28
CA PRO A 152 6.19 2.23 26.65
C PRO A 152 7.16 2.16 25.45
N VAL A 153 8.23 2.96 25.48
CA VAL A 153 9.25 3.01 24.41
C VAL A 153 9.89 1.64 24.17
N GLN A 154 10.16 0.89 25.23
CA GLN A 154 10.69 -0.47 25.11
C GLN A 154 9.75 -1.37 24.30
N GLN A 155 8.43 -1.19 24.47
CA GLN A 155 7.44 -1.92 23.70
C GLN A 155 7.40 -1.52 22.23
N TRP A 156 7.55 -0.23 21.95
CA TRP A 156 7.73 0.25 20.59
C TRP A 156 8.94 -0.38 19.89
N ILE A 157 10.09 -0.41 20.56
CA ILE A 157 11.34 -0.94 19.99
C ILE A 157 11.18 -2.40 19.58
N TRP A 158 10.71 -3.28 20.47
CA TRP A 158 10.59 -4.70 20.11
C TRP A 158 9.48 -4.94 19.08
N LYS A 159 8.37 -4.20 19.11
CA LYS A 159 7.31 -4.32 18.10
C LYS A 159 7.80 -3.91 16.72
N LEU A 160 8.56 -2.82 16.63
CA LEU A 160 9.19 -2.39 15.37
C LEU A 160 10.23 -3.41 14.88
N ALA A 161 10.99 -4.02 15.79
CA ALA A 161 11.91 -5.11 15.43
C ALA A 161 11.16 -6.32 14.85
N ILE A 162 10.06 -6.75 15.48
CA ILE A 162 9.21 -7.83 14.95
C ILE A 162 8.59 -7.45 13.61
N ILE A 163 8.12 -6.21 13.44
CA ILE A 163 7.61 -5.70 12.17
C ILE A 163 8.67 -5.79 11.07
N ALA A 164 9.91 -5.37 11.35
CA ALA A 164 11.02 -5.45 10.39
C ALA A 164 11.31 -6.91 9.99
N VAL A 165 11.38 -7.81 10.97
CA VAL A 165 11.57 -9.25 10.70
C VAL A 165 10.40 -9.84 9.93
N ALA A 166 9.15 -9.52 10.29
CA ALA A 166 7.96 -10.00 9.59
C ALA A 166 7.93 -9.53 8.14
N TYR A 167 8.27 -8.26 7.89
CA TYR A 167 8.39 -7.74 6.53
C TYR A 167 9.46 -8.49 5.73
N LEU A 168 10.65 -8.71 6.30
CA LEU A 168 11.71 -9.47 5.65
C LEU A 168 11.28 -10.89 5.30
N VAL A 169 10.62 -11.59 6.24
CA VAL A 169 10.12 -12.95 6.02
C VAL A 169 9.05 -12.96 4.93
N LEU A 170 8.13 -12.00 4.92
CA LEU A 170 7.08 -11.90 3.89
C LEU A 170 7.65 -11.52 2.53
N TYR A 171 8.51 -10.51 2.46
CA TYR A 171 9.17 -10.08 1.23
C TYR A 171 10.00 -11.21 0.63
N TRP A 172 10.90 -11.79 1.43
CA TRP A 172 11.80 -12.84 0.96
C TRP A 172 11.07 -14.15 0.65
N GLY A 173 10.08 -14.51 1.50
CA GLY A 173 9.26 -15.69 1.34
C GLY A 173 8.36 -15.61 0.10
N ALA A 174 7.56 -14.54 -0.04
CA ALA A 174 6.72 -14.34 -1.21
C ALA A 174 7.57 -14.18 -2.49
N GLY A 175 8.65 -13.41 -2.40
CA GLY A 175 9.61 -13.24 -3.48
C GLY A 175 10.13 -14.57 -3.98
N TYR A 176 10.62 -15.44 -3.10
CA TYR A 176 11.13 -16.73 -3.51
C TYR A 176 10.04 -17.72 -3.94
N PHE A 177 9.01 -17.95 -3.11
CA PHE A 177 8.03 -19.03 -3.31
C PHE A 177 6.91 -18.68 -4.30
N ILE A 178 6.71 -17.41 -4.65
CA ILE A 178 5.68 -16.97 -5.61
C ILE A 178 6.35 -16.39 -6.86
N ALA A 179 7.05 -15.26 -6.73
CA ALA A 179 7.54 -14.53 -7.89
C ALA A 179 8.73 -15.21 -8.58
N TRP A 180 9.74 -15.60 -7.80
CA TRP A 180 10.97 -16.22 -8.29
C TRP A 180 10.75 -17.62 -8.86
N GLN A 181 9.55 -18.18 -8.75
CA GLN A 181 9.17 -19.42 -9.44
C GLN A 181 8.92 -19.20 -10.94
N ASN A 182 8.57 -17.98 -11.36
CA ASN A 182 8.37 -17.64 -12.77
C ASN A 182 9.73 -17.51 -13.51
N PRO A 183 10.01 -18.35 -14.53
CA PRO A 183 11.26 -18.25 -15.29
C PRO A 183 11.42 -16.93 -16.06
N GLU A 184 10.33 -16.34 -16.54
CA GLU A 184 10.38 -15.04 -17.24
C GLU A 184 10.74 -13.90 -16.29
N LEU A 185 10.27 -13.98 -15.04
CA LEU A 185 10.63 -13.00 -14.00
C LEU A 185 12.11 -13.08 -13.66
N ARG A 186 12.66 -14.29 -13.49
CA ARG A 186 14.10 -14.45 -13.25
C ARG A 186 14.93 -13.94 -14.42
N ALA A 187 14.52 -14.25 -15.65
CA ALA A 187 15.18 -13.74 -16.85
C ALA A 187 15.11 -12.21 -16.95
N PHE A 188 13.97 -11.61 -16.60
CA PHE A 188 13.79 -10.15 -16.55
C PHE A 188 14.77 -9.47 -15.60
N TYR A 189 15.03 -10.07 -14.43
CA TYR A 189 16.03 -9.60 -13.46
C TYR A 189 17.46 -10.13 -13.71
N GLY A 190 17.74 -10.67 -14.91
CA GLY A 190 19.10 -11.05 -15.31
C GLY A 190 19.62 -12.38 -14.74
N GLN A 191 18.76 -13.23 -14.18
CA GLN A 191 19.11 -14.56 -13.66
C GLN A 191 18.33 -15.69 -14.36
N PRO A 192 18.46 -15.86 -15.69
CA PRO A 192 17.74 -16.90 -16.40
C PRO A 192 18.15 -18.32 -15.93
N GLY A 193 17.25 -19.28 -16.09
CA GLY A 193 17.48 -20.69 -15.75
C GLY A 193 16.68 -21.17 -14.55
N ALA A 194 17.05 -22.32 -13.98
CA ALA A 194 16.38 -22.91 -12.85
C ALA A 194 16.57 -22.07 -11.57
N ALA A 195 15.55 -22.00 -10.73
CA ALA A 195 15.68 -21.35 -9.43
C ALA A 195 16.70 -22.12 -8.57
N LEU A 196 17.65 -21.40 -7.97
CA LEU A 196 18.56 -21.98 -6.97
C LEU A 196 17.77 -22.42 -5.74
N PRO A 197 18.20 -23.48 -5.02
CA PRO A 197 17.60 -23.85 -3.74
C PRO A 197 17.56 -22.67 -2.77
N PHE A 198 16.52 -22.59 -1.94
CA PHE A 198 16.20 -21.41 -1.11
C PHE A 198 17.41 -20.86 -0.36
N PHE A 199 18.09 -21.70 0.43
CA PHE A 199 19.25 -21.25 1.21
C PHE A 199 20.44 -20.84 0.34
N THR A 200 20.64 -21.50 -0.80
CA THR A 200 21.67 -21.12 -1.77
C THR A 200 21.34 -19.78 -2.41
N HIS A 201 20.08 -19.54 -2.79
CA HIS A 201 19.62 -18.25 -3.30
C HIS A 201 19.83 -17.14 -2.25
N THR A 202 19.43 -17.37 -1.00
CA THR A 202 19.63 -16.41 0.10
C THR A 202 21.09 -16.10 0.35
N ALA A 203 21.95 -17.12 0.45
CA ALA A 203 23.38 -16.94 0.65
C ALA A 203 24.02 -16.21 -0.54
N ASN A 204 23.56 -16.48 -1.77
CA ASN A 204 24.05 -15.80 -2.96
C ASN A 204 23.70 -14.31 -2.96
N THR A 205 22.44 -13.99 -2.65
CA THR A 205 21.97 -12.59 -2.58
C THR A 205 22.66 -11.82 -1.46
N LEU A 206 22.84 -12.41 -0.28
CA LEU A 206 23.58 -11.76 0.82
C LEU A 206 25.04 -11.41 0.45
N ARG A 207 25.66 -12.19 -0.45
CA ARG A 207 27.05 -11.96 -0.89
C ARG A 207 27.15 -10.89 -1.97
N HIS A 208 26.23 -10.89 -2.93
CA HIS A 208 26.32 -10.04 -4.12
C HIS A 208 25.48 -8.77 -4.02
N ASP A 209 24.44 -8.79 -3.19
CA ASP A 209 23.59 -7.64 -2.89
C ASP A 209 23.28 -7.55 -1.38
N PRO A 210 24.29 -7.24 -0.54
CA PRO A 210 24.10 -7.15 0.90
C PRO A 210 23.21 -5.99 1.34
N ILE A 211 23.02 -4.97 0.49
CA ILE A 211 22.24 -3.76 0.80
C ILE A 211 20.74 -4.05 0.76
N LEU A 212 20.32 -5.10 0.04
CA LEU A 212 18.91 -5.46 -0.10
C LEU A 212 18.22 -5.63 1.25
N PHE A 213 18.80 -6.34 2.21
CA PHE A 213 18.16 -6.62 3.50
C PHE A 213 17.99 -5.34 4.35
N PRO A 214 19.03 -4.51 4.57
CA PRO A 214 18.86 -3.18 5.17
C PRO A 214 17.83 -2.31 4.47
N PHE A 215 17.79 -2.34 3.12
CA PHE A 215 16.81 -1.59 2.34
C PHE A 215 15.37 -2.07 2.62
N GLN A 216 15.14 -3.38 2.68
CA GLN A 216 13.82 -3.92 3.03
C GLN A 216 13.43 -3.60 4.49
N ILE A 217 14.37 -3.56 5.44
CA ILE A 217 14.11 -3.10 6.81
C ILE A 217 13.65 -1.63 6.80
N LEU A 218 14.34 -0.76 6.07
CA LEU A 218 13.93 0.64 5.91
C LEU A 218 12.51 0.74 5.33
N ARG A 219 12.22 -0.05 4.28
CA ARG A 219 10.88 -0.11 3.69
C ARG A 219 9.81 -0.56 4.69
N ALA A 220 10.09 -1.56 5.52
CA ALA A 220 9.18 -2.01 6.57
C ALA A 220 8.79 -0.87 7.52
N LEU A 221 9.77 -0.04 7.92
CA LEU A 221 9.56 1.10 8.80
C LEU A 221 8.78 2.23 8.11
N LEU A 222 9.06 2.49 6.83
CA LEU A 222 8.34 3.50 6.04
C LEU A 222 6.87 3.11 5.83
N TRP A 223 6.61 1.84 5.50
CA TRP A 223 5.25 1.31 5.47
C TRP A 223 4.55 1.51 6.82
N THR A 224 5.21 1.11 7.90
CA THR A 224 4.66 1.24 9.26
C THR A 224 4.32 2.69 9.60
N LEU A 225 5.19 3.65 9.21
CA LEU A 225 4.96 5.08 9.35
C LEU A 225 3.67 5.53 8.64
N CYS A 226 3.41 4.99 7.44
CA CYS A 226 2.18 5.27 6.68
C CYS A 226 0.92 4.71 7.37
N ALA A 227 1.03 3.64 8.16
CA ALA A 227 -0.10 3.10 8.90
C ALA A 227 -0.45 3.91 10.16
N LEU A 228 0.52 4.56 10.80
CA LEU A 228 0.32 5.20 12.13
C LEU A 228 -0.87 6.18 12.17
N PRO A 229 -1.07 7.08 11.19
CA PRO A 229 -2.20 8.00 11.24
C PRO A 229 -3.55 7.29 11.11
N ILE A 230 -3.59 6.15 10.41
CA ILE A 230 -4.80 5.32 10.26
C ILE A 230 -5.12 4.60 11.56
N LEU A 231 -4.13 3.97 12.21
CA LEU A 231 -4.34 3.33 13.52
C LEU A 231 -4.84 4.33 14.56
N ARG A 232 -4.18 5.49 14.65
CA ARG A 232 -4.54 6.55 15.60
C ARG A 232 -5.87 7.20 15.26
N GLY A 233 -6.20 7.26 13.97
CA GLY A 233 -7.42 7.87 13.45
C GLY A 233 -8.61 6.92 13.35
N SER A 234 -8.48 5.62 13.59
CA SER A 234 -9.58 4.66 13.38
C SER A 234 -10.67 4.74 14.47
N ARG A 235 -11.95 4.66 14.08
CA ARG A 235 -13.10 4.42 15.00
C ARG A 235 -13.50 2.95 15.11
N VAL A 236 -13.08 2.13 14.15
CA VAL A 236 -13.50 0.74 14.08
C VAL A 236 -12.56 -0.12 14.92
N ASN A 237 -13.01 -1.33 15.25
CA ASN A 237 -12.19 -2.25 16.04
C ASN A 237 -10.87 -2.63 15.31
N PRO A 238 -9.90 -3.22 16.02
CA PRO A 238 -8.59 -3.55 15.45
C PRO A 238 -8.65 -4.46 14.23
N TRP A 239 -9.60 -5.40 14.16
CA TRP A 239 -9.75 -6.31 13.01
C TRP A 239 -10.13 -5.56 11.73
N TRP A 240 -11.11 -4.66 11.80
CA TRP A 240 -11.47 -3.82 10.65
C TRP A 240 -10.36 -2.84 10.29
N THR A 241 -9.66 -2.29 11.29
CA THR A 241 -8.49 -1.44 11.05
C THR A 241 -7.39 -2.23 10.33
N ALA A 242 -7.15 -3.48 10.71
CA ALA A 242 -6.17 -4.37 10.09
C ALA A 242 -6.54 -4.68 8.64
N LEU A 243 -7.82 -4.96 8.37
CA LEU A 243 -8.32 -5.13 7.00
C LEU A 243 -8.07 -3.86 6.17
N LEU A 244 -8.40 -2.68 6.68
CA LEU A 244 -8.25 -1.42 5.94
C LEU A 244 -6.79 -1.06 5.66
N VAL A 245 -5.89 -1.27 6.63
CA VAL A 245 -4.44 -1.05 6.42
C VAL A 245 -3.88 -2.10 5.46
N GLY A 246 -4.27 -3.37 5.59
CA GLY A 246 -3.93 -4.43 4.64
C GLY A 246 -4.37 -4.09 3.22
N LEU A 247 -5.61 -3.62 3.03
CA LEU A 247 -6.12 -3.17 1.73
C LEU A 247 -5.39 -1.93 1.20
N LEU A 248 -5.07 -0.95 2.05
CA LEU A 248 -4.29 0.22 1.64
C LEU A 248 -2.89 -0.18 1.14
N PHE A 249 -2.25 -1.12 1.82
CA PHE A 249 -0.93 -1.58 1.43
C PHE A 249 -1.01 -2.48 0.21
N SER A 250 -2.08 -3.25 0.03
CA SER A 250 -2.16 -4.23 -1.04
C SER A 250 -2.77 -3.71 -2.34
N VAL A 251 -3.86 -2.94 -2.30
CA VAL A 251 -4.70 -2.74 -3.49
C VAL A 251 -4.15 -1.64 -4.39
N PRO A 252 -4.04 -0.36 -3.96
CA PRO A 252 -3.66 0.75 -4.84
C PRO A 252 -2.37 0.55 -5.64
N GLN A 253 -1.33 0.02 -4.99
CA GLN A 253 -0.03 -0.13 -5.63
C GLN A 253 0.05 -1.31 -6.59
N ASN A 254 -0.75 -2.37 -6.37
CA ASN A 254 -0.64 -3.60 -7.13
C ASN A 254 -1.70 -3.71 -8.22
N ILE A 255 -2.87 -3.09 -8.04
CA ILE A 255 -3.98 -3.20 -9.00
C ILE A 255 -3.60 -2.69 -10.40
N GLY A 256 -2.60 -1.81 -10.52
CA GLY A 256 -2.03 -1.37 -11.81
C GLY A 256 -1.40 -2.49 -12.65
N HIS A 257 -1.05 -3.64 -12.08
CA HIS A 257 -0.49 -4.76 -12.83
C HIS A 257 -1.50 -5.48 -13.75
N ILE A 258 -2.81 -5.21 -13.61
CA ILE A 258 -3.84 -5.80 -14.47
C ILE A 258 -3.84 -5.20 -15.89
N ILE A 259 -3.22 -4.03 -16.09
CA ILE A 259 -3.06 -3.38 -17.39
C ILE A 259 -1.64 -3.56 -17.94
N ALA A 260 -1.48 -3.26 -19.23
CA ALA A 260 -0.16 -3.17 -19.85
C ALA A 260 0.68 -2.08 -19.17
N ASN A 261 1.97 -2.36 -18.91
CA ASN A 261 2.89 -1.42 -18.30
C ASN A 261 4.26 -1.53 -18.98
N PRO A 262 4.75 -0.48 -19.66
CA PRO A 262 6.05 -0.48 -20.34
C PRO A 262 7.24 -0.72 -19.40
N LEU A 263 7.11 -0.42 -18.09
CA LEU A 263 8.18 -0.62 -17.11
C LEU A 263 8.38 -2.09 -16.74
N LEU A 264 7.30 -2.88 -16.83
CA LEU A 264 7.27 -4.32 -16.63
C LEU A 264 6.53 -4.94 -17.84
N PRO A 265 7.18 -4.99 -19.02
CA PRO A 265 6.49 -5.21 -20.29
C PRO A 265 5.93 -6.63 -20.44
N ILE A 266 6.44 -7.59 -19.68
CA ILE A 266 6.06 -9.00 -19.73
C ILE A 266 4.84 -9.25 -18.83
N ALA A 267 3.76 -9.83 -19.37
CA ALA A 267 2.50 -10.03 -18.67
C ALA A 267 2.62 -11.03 -17.50
N SER A 268 3.38 -12.11 -17.68
CA SER A 268 3.61 -13.10 -16.61
C SER A 268 4.36 -12.47 -15.43
N VAL A 269 5.32 -11.57 -15.68
CA VAL A 269 6.08 -10.86 -14.65
C VAL A 269 5.17 -9.92 -13.85
N ARG A 270 4.29 -9.17 -14.53
CA ARG A 270 3.28 -8.35 -13.85
C ARG A 270 2.32 -9.18 -13.00
N LEU A 271 1.87 -10.32 -13.50
CA LEU A 271 0.97 -11.21 -12.75
C LEU A 271 1.67 -11.82 -11.54
N SER A 272 2.92 -12.27 -11.69
CA SER A 272 3.74 -12.79 -10.58
C SER A 272 3.89 -11.73 -9.49
N HIS A 273 4.26 -10.50 -9.86
CA HIS A 273 4.33 -9.40 -8.90
C HIS A 273 2.97 -9.11 -8.29
N LEU A 274 1.88 -8.95 -9.07
CA LEU A 274 0.54 -8.73 -8.55
C LEU A 274 0.18 -9.71 -7.42
N ILE A 275 0.40 -11.01 -7.61
CA ILE A 275 0.07 -12.03 -6.60
C ILE A 275 1.03 -11.94 -5.40
N GLU A 276 2.33 -11.88 -5.67
CA GLU A 276 3.39 -11.81 -4.65
C GLU A 276 3.21 -10.59 -3.73
N THR A 277 3.18 -9.40 -4.32
CA THR A 277 3.20 -8.14 -3.60
C THR A 277 1.85 -7.83 -2.98
N ALA A 278 0.72 -8.14 -3.64
CA ALA A 278 -0.60 -7.95 -3.02
C ALA A 278 -0.77 -8.82 -1.77
N SER A 279 -0.47 -10.11 -1.87
CA SER A 279 -0.62 -11.03 -0.74
C SER A 279 0.32 -10.69 0.42
N SER A 280 1.60 -10.47 0.15
CA SER A 280 2.59 -10.16 1.19
C SER A 280 2.33 -8.83 1.86
N THR A 281 2.00 -7.77 1.12
CA THR A 281 1.75 -6.44 1.70
C THR A 281 0.40 -6.36 2.42
N PHE A 282 -0.61 -7.13 2.00
CA PHE A 282 -1.87 -7.27 2.73
C PHE A 282 -1.65 -7.88 4.13
N ILE A 283 -0.94 -9.02 4.16
CA ILE A 283 -0.60 -9.70 5.42
C ILE A 283 0.26 -8.79 6.29
N PHE A 284 1.24 -8.11 5.69
CA PHE A 284 2.10 -7.18 6.41
C PHE A 284 1.32 -6.03 7.07
N GLY A 285 0.42 -5.36 6.33
CA GLY A 285 -0.42 -4.31 6.87
C GLY A 285 -1.30 -4.80 8.03
N THR A 286 -1.79 -6.04 7.95
CA THR A 286 -2.54 -6.70 9.02
C THR A 286 -1.68 -6.90 10.28
N ILE A 287 -0.44 -7.39 10.12
CA ILE A 287 0.52 -7.59 11.23
C ILE A 287 0.88 -6.27 11.91
N VAL A 288 1.09 -5.19 11.14
CA VAL A 288 1.39 -3.86 11.68
C VAL A 288 0.27 -3.40 12.63
N VAL A 289 -0.99 -3.54 12.22
CA VAL A 289 -2.13 -3.20 13.09
C VAL A 289 -2.20 -4.12 14.30
N TRP A 290 -2.07 -5.43 14.10
CA TRP A 290 -2.10 -6.41 15.18
C TRP A 290 -1.07 -6.09 16.28
N LEU A 291 0.15 -5.67 15.92
CA LEU A 291 1.18 -5.32 16.91
C LEU A 291 0.94 -3.95 17.56
N LEU A 292 0.51 -2.95 16.80
CA LEU A 292 0.53 -1.54 17.24
C LEU A 292 -0.83 -1.00 17.75
N HIS A 293 -1.93 -1.75 17.62
CA HIS A 293 -3.27 -1.26 17.99
C HIS A 293 -3.49 -1.00 19.50
N ARG A 294 -2.62 -1.50 20.38
CA ARG A 294 -2.66 -1.28 21.84
C ARG A 294 -1.37 -1.70 22.53
N GLU A 295 -1.27 -1.38 23.82
CA GLU A 295 -0.30 -1.99 24.71
C GLU A 295 -0.60 -3.49 24.93
N HIS A 296 0.45 -4.33 24.98
CA HIS A 296 0.35 -5.75 25.32
C HIS A 296 1.11 -6.03 26.62
N HIS A 297 0.47 -6.63 27.63
CA HIS A 297 1.08 -6.93 28.92
C HIS A 297 1.62 -8.36 29.01
N SER A 298 1.19 -9.25 28.10
CA SER A 298 1.68 -10.62 28.03
C SER A 298 1.71 -11.16 26.59
N PHE A 299 2.40 -12.29 26.37
CA PHE A 299 2.29 -13.05 25.11
C PHE A 299 0.87 -13.61 24.90
N GLY A 300 0.11 -13.86 25.98
CA GLY A 300 -1.29 -14.25 25.90
C GLY A 300 -2.15 -13.16 25.27
N ASP A 301 -1.86 -11.89 25.58
CA ASP A 301 -2.60 -10.73 25.08
C ASP A 301 -2.46 -10.55 23.56
N LEU A 302 -1.33 -11.00 22.99
CA LEU A 302 -1.07 -11.00 21.55
C LEU A 302 -1.99 -11.98 20.82
N ILE A 303 -2.33 -13.12 21.44
CA ILE A 303 -3.14 -14.19 20.85
C ILE A 303 -4.63 -14.05 21.24
N GLY A 304 -4.99 -12.99 21.98
CA GLY A 304 -6.36 -12.76 22.43
C GLY A 304 -6.79 -13.66 23.59
N ARG A 305 -5.85 -14.26 24.33
CA ARG A 305 -6.17 -14.81 25.65
C ARG A 305 -6.43 -13.63 26.57
N LEU A 306 -7.69 -13.46 26.97
CA LEU A 306 -8.04 -12.53 28.04
C LEU A 306 -7.17 -12.87 29.25
N PRO A 307 -6.67 -11.87 30.00
CA PRO A 307 -6.17 -12.13 31.34
C PRO A 307 -7.29 -12.85 32.10
N ASP A 308 -6.99 -13.98 32.72
CA ASP A 308 -7.87 -14.53 33.76
C ASP A 308 -8.18 -13.36 34.70
N ALA A 309 -9.46 -13.06 34.85
CA ALA A 309 -9.93 -12.04 35.78
C ALA A 309 -9.43 -12.43 37.17
N ARG A 310 -8.31 -11.85 37.59
CA ARG A 310 -7.88 -11.93 38.98
C ARG A 310 -8.88 -11.07 39.75
N GLN A 311 -9.74 -11.77 40.49
CA GLN A 311 -10.58 -11.25 41.56
C GLN A 311 -9.73 -10.53 42.60
#